data_AF-A0A1Y4SNA8-F1
#
_entry.id   AF-A0A1Y4SNA8-F1
#
_cell.length_a   1.000
_cell.length_b   1.000
_cell.length_c   1.000
_cell.angle_alpha   90.00
_cell.angle_beta   90.00
_cell.angle_gamma   90.00
#
_symmetry.space_group_name_H-M   'P 1'
#
loop_
_entity.id
_entity.type
_entity.pdbx_description
1 polymer ?
#
loop_
_entity_poly.entity_id
_entity_poly.type
_entity_poly.pdbx_seq_one_letter_code
_entity_poly.pdbx_strand_id
1 'polypeptide(L)'
;MLILPPIDFQELKQLLNDWQLGMQNGNGWNAVFWCCHDQPRVLSRFGDDKNYPKESAKMLATTIHMLRGTPYIYQGEEIGMTNAYFTDIHQYRDVESLNAYQILKDKGVPEKEIYQILLSKSRDNARTPMQWNDQAYAGFSDVKSWIEPIYNYKDINVEKNLEDQDSVFYYYQKLIQLRKQYQVISLGTYEPLLSDHPTLYAYKRQYQDQAIIVYNHFYGDQTTSISIDATQYDILLSNVNRQTLENEMMLKPYESLVLIKK
;
A
#
# COMPACT_ATOMS: atom_id res chain seq x y z
N MET A 1 -22.46 -18.33 3.70
CA MET A 1 -21.18 -17.87 4.26
C MET A 1 -20.52 -17.00 3.21
N LEU A 2 -20.83 -15.71 3.19
CA LEU A 2 -20.26 -14.72 2.25
C LEU A 2 -18.97 -14.15 2.85
N ILE A 3 -18.02 -15.02 3.20
CA ILE A 3 -16.68 -14.58 3.57
C ILE A 3 -15.97 -14.23 2.27
N LEU A 4 -15.47 -13.00 2.17
CA LEU A 4 -14.68 -12.61 1.01
C LEU A 4 -13.45 -13.50 0.97
N PRO A 5 -13.13 -14.09 -0.21
CA PRO A 5 -11.93 -14.89 -0.34
C PRO A 5 -10.71 -14.02 0.03
N PRO A 6 -9.67 -14.63 0.62
CA PRO A 6 -8.40 -13.93 0.79
C PRO A 6 -7.92 -13.44 -0.58
N ILE A 7 -7.15 -12.35 -0.59
CA ILE A 7 -6.60 -11.80 -1.82
C ILE A 7 -5.77 -12.86 -2.54
N ASP A 8 -6.08 -13.07 -3.82
CA ASP A 8 -5.22 -13.84 -4.70
C ASP A 8 -4.01 -12.99 -5.09
N PHE A 9 -2.89 -13.26 -4.44
CA PHE A 9 -1.64 -12.55 -4.69
C PHE A 9 -1.08 -12.81 -6.09
N GLN A 10 -1.30 -14.00 -6.65
CA GLN A 10 -0.85 -14.28 -8.02
C GLN A 10 -1.67 -13.48 -9.03
N GLU A 11 -2.98 -13.37 -8.83
CA GLU A 11 -3.83 -12.51 -9.65
C GLU A 11 -3.40 -11.03 -9.56
N LEU A 12 -3.06 -10.53 -8.37
CA LEU A 12 -2.55 -9.16 -8.20
C LEU A 12 -1.24 -8.94 -8.98
N LYS A 13 -0.28 -9.86 -8.86
CA LYS A 13 1.00 -9.76 -9.59
C LYS A 13 0.79 -9.81 -11.10
N GLN A 14 -0.05 -10.73 -11.57
CA GLN A 14 -0.38 -10.87 -12.98
C GLN A 14 -1.01 -9.57 -13.52
N LEU A 15 -1.97 -9.01 -12.80
CA LEU A 15 -2.61 -7.74 -13.16
C LEU A 15 -1.59 -6.59 -13.28
N LEU A 16 -0.71 -6.42 -12.28
CA LEU A 16 0.32 -5.38 -12.31
C LEU A 16 1.30 -5.61 -13.47
N ASN A 17 1.74 -6.86 -13.70
CA ASN A 17 2.64 -7.23 -14.79
C ASN A 17 2.02 -6.94 -16.16
N ASP A 18 0.76 -7.33 -16.37
CA ASP A 18 0.06 -7.17 -17.64
C ASP A 18 -0.13 -5.70 -18.00
N TRP A 19 -0.52 -4.86 -17.03
CA TRP A 19 -0.63 -3.42 -17.26
C TRP A 19 0.72 -2.74 -17.50
N GLN A 20 1.78 -3.17 -16.82
CA GLN A 20 3.11 -2.61 -17.06
C GLN A 20 3.64 -2.99 -18.44
N LEU A 21 3.58 -4.26 -18.81
CA LEU A 21 4.04 -4.77 -20.10
C LEU A 21 3.18 -4.27 -21.26
N GLY A 22 1.85 -4.32 -21.12
CA GLY A 22 0.91 -3.86 -22.14
C GLY A 22 1.09 -2.37 -22.45
N MET A 23 1.17 -1.53 -21.43
CA MET A 23 1.38 -0.09 -21.61
C MET A 23 2.79 0.24 -22.10
N GLN A 24 3.81 -0.53 -21.72
CA GLN A 24 5.14 -0.40 -22.29
C GLN A 24 5.13 -0.72 -23.80
N ASN A 25 4.56 -1.86 -24.19
CA ASN A 25 4.53 -2.33 -25.58
C ASN A 25 3.69 -1.41 -26.47
N GLY A 26 2.60 -0.86 -25.94
CA GLY A 26 1.74 0.10 -26.63
C GLY A 26 2.22 1.55 -26.57
N ASN A 27 3.40 1.82 -25.98
CA ASN A 27 3.90 3.18 -25.71
C ASN A 27 2.89 4.07 -24.95
N GLY A 28 2.05 3.45 -24.12
CA GLY A 28 1.14 4.11 -23.18
C GLY A 28 1.83 4.50 -21.88
N TRP A 29 1.09 5.22 -21.03
CA TRP A 29 1.54 5.67 -19.72
C TRP A 29 0.54 5.35 -18.62
N ASN A 30 0.95 4.59 -17.60
CA ASN A 30 0.09 4.20 -16.49
C ASN A 30 -0.12 5.36 -15.51
N ALA A 31 -1.36 5.53 -15.04
CA ALA A 31 -1.62 6.12 -13.74
C ALA A 31 -1.55 4.99 -12.70
N VAL A 32 -0.54 4.98 -11.85
CA VAL A 32 -0.35 3.91 -10.86
C VAL A 32 -0.82 4.42 -9.50
N PHE A 33 -1.73 3.70 -8.86
CA PHE A 33 -2.31 4.09 -7.58
C PHE A 33 -2.84 2.87 -6.85
N TRP A 34 -2.88 2.95 -5.52
CA TRP A 34 -3.58 1.98 -4.69
C TRP A 34 -4.93 2.47 -4.23
N CYS A 35 -4.97 3.73 -3.77
CA CYS A 35 -6.13 4.29 -3.10
C CYS A 35 -6.82 5.36 -3.94
N CYS A 36 -8.13 5.44 -3.76
CA CYS A 36 -8.94 6.57 -4.14
C CYS A 36 -10.16 6.63 -3.20
N HIS A 37 -11.00 7.65 -3.38
CA HIS A 37 -12.22 7.85 -2.58
C HIS A 37 -13.29 6.74 -2.74
N ASP A 38 -13.10 5.79 -3.67
CA ASP A 38 -14.01 4.68 -3.93
C ASP A 38 -13.45 3.31 -3.50
N GLN A 39 -12.22 3.24 -3.02
CA GLN A 39 -11.59 1.98 -2.62
C GLN A 39 -11.27 1.99 -1.12
N PRO A 40 -11.32 0.83 -0.44
CA PRO A 40 -10.79 0.70 0.91
C PRO A 40 -9.31 1.10 0.97
N ARG A 41 -8.83 1.37 2.19
CA ARG A 41 -7.43 1.74 2.43
C ARG A 41 -6.52 0.56 2.09
N VAL A 42 -5.44 0.85 1.35
CA VAL A 42 -4.52 -0.18 0.86
C VAL A 42 -3.88 -0.96 1.98
N LEU A 43 -3.55 -0.31 3.09
CA LEU A 43 -2.90 -0.95 4.23
C LEU A 43 -3.78 -2.05 4.84
N SER A 44 -5.06 -1.77 5.06
CA SER A 44 -6.03 -2.76 5.57
C SER A 44 -6.45 -3.78 4.53
N ARG A 45 -6.27 -3.49 3.24
CA ARG A 45 -6.64 -4.38 2.14
C ARG A 45 -5.51 -5.36 1.82
N PHE A 46 -4.33 -4.88 1.47
CA PHE A 46 -3.21 -5.66 0.95
C PHE A 46 -2.02 -5.78 1.91
N GLY A 47 -2.06 -5.11 3.06
CA GLY A 47 -1.01 -5.17 4.09
C GLY A 47 -1.53 -5.74 5.41
N ASP A 48 -0.77 -5.49 6.48
CA ASP A 48 -1.16 -5.81 7.86
C ASP A 48 -1.14 -4.53 8.71
N ASP A 49 -2.32 -3.97 8.95
CA ASP A 49 -2.48 -2.77 9.76
C ASP A 49 -2.44 -2.99 11.27
N LYS A 50 -2.21 -4.24 11.73
CA LYS A 50 -2.16 -4.59 13.15
C LYS A 50 -0.76 -4.94 13.61
N ASN A 51 -0.12 -5.88 12.92
CA ASN A 51 1.18 -6.42 13.36
C ASN A 51 2.36 -5.72 12.67
N TYR A 52 2.17 -5.22 11.44
CA TYR A 52 3.23 -4.60 10.62
C TYR A 52 2.76 -3.33 9.90
N PRO A 53 2.14 -2.36 10.59
CA PRO A 53 1.50 -1.23 9.92
C PRO A 53 2.49 -0.36 9.14
N LYS A 54 3.69 -0.09 9.70
CA LYS A 54 4.70 0.74 9.04
C LYS A 54 5.37 -0.01 7.89
N GLU A 55 5.80 -1.24 8.13
CA GLU A 55 6.50 -2.06 7.16
C GLU A 55 5.62 -2.33 5.94
N SER A 56 4.36 -2.74 6.17
CA SER A 56 3.37 -2.98 5.12
C SER A 56 3.07 -1.72 4.33
N ALA A 57 2.84 -0.58 4.99
CA ALA A 57 2.56 0.68 4.31
C ALA A 57 3.73 1.12 3.42
N LYS A 58 4.96 1.04 3.93
CA LYS A 58 6.18 1.35 3.16
C LYS A 58 6.39 0.38 1.99
N MET A 59 6.12 -0.91 2.19
CA MET A 59 6.23 -1.92 1.12
C MET A 59 5.21 -1.67 0.00
N LEU A 60 3.95 -1.41 0.35
CA LEU A 60 2.90 -1.08 -0.62
C LEU A 60 3.24 0.20 -1.39
N ALA A 61 3.76 1.22 -0.68
CA ALA A 61 4.23 2.46 -1.28
C ALA A 61 5.34 2.19 -2.31
N THR A 62 6.40 1.45 -1.93
CA THR A 62 7.51 1.12 -2.84
C THR A 62 7.03 0.31 -4.05
N THR A 63 6.13 -0.65 -3.82
CA THR A 63 5.58 -1.48 -4.89
C THR A 63 5.06 -0.64 -6.05
N ILE A 64 4.22 0.38 -5.77
CA ILE A 64 3.62 1.25 -6.80
C ILE A 64 4.57 2.37 -7.23
N HIS A 65 5.27 3.01 -6.29
CA HIS A 65 6.13 4.15 -6.58
C HIS A 65 7.38 3.80 -7.40
N MET A 66 7.75 2.53 -7.50
CA MET A 66 8.87 2.07 -8.35
C MET A 66 8.42 1.49 -9.70
N LEU A 67 7.12 1.47 -10.03
CA LEU A 67 6.60 1.05 -11.35
C LEU A 67 6.76 2.12 -12.43
N ARG A 68 6.62 1.75 -13.70
CA ARG A 68 6.55 2.70 -14.81
C ARG A 68 5.18 3.38 -14.82
N GLY A 69 5.17 4.71 -14.85
CA GLY A 69 3.95 5.51 -14.81
C GLY A 69 4.03 6.73 -13.89
N THR A 70 2.89 7.38 -13.71
CA THR A 70 2.68 8.51 -12.78
C THR A 70 1.99 7.99 -11.51
N PRO A 71 2.67 7.99 -10.35
CA PRO A 71 2.07 7.57 -9.09
C PRO A 71 1.11 8.64 -8.54
N TYR A 72 0.00 8.19 -7.96
CA TYR A 72 -0.94 9.02 -7.21
C TYR A 72 -0.98 8.54 -5.76
N ILE A 73 -0.97 9.51 -4.83
CA ILE A 73 -1.12 9.27 -3.39
C ILE A 73 -2.47 9.84 -3.00
N TYR A 74 -3.30 9.05 -2.32
CA TYR A 74 -4.58 9.52 -1.80
C TYR A 74 -4.45 9.99 -0.35
N GLN A 75 -5.16 11.06 0.02
CA GLN A 75 -5.03 11.69 1.35
C GLN A 75 -5.10 10.70 2.51
N GLY A 76 -4.04 10.62 3.31
CA GLY A 76 -3.94 9.72 4.46
C GLY A 76 -3.22 8.40 4.16
N GLU A 77 -2.97 8.07 2.90
CA GLU A 77 -2.12 6.93 2.52
C GLU A 77 -0.68 7.13 3.02
N GLU A 78 -0.20 8.37 2.95
CA GLU A 78 1.15 8.78 3.36
C GLU A 78 1.39 8.75 4.87
N ILE A 79 0.34 8.64 5.69
CA ILE A 79 0.47 8.42 7.14
C ILE A 79 0.05 7.00 7.56
N GLY A 80 -0.31 6.14 6.59
CA GLY A 80 -0.75 4.78 6.87
C GLY A 80 -2.15 4.68 7.48
N MET A 81 -3.10 5.53 7.07
CA MET A 81 -4.50 5.40 7.51
C MET A 81 -5.08 4.03 7.13
N THR A 82 -5.85 3.47 8.05
CA THR A 82 -6.50 2.16 7.95
C THR A 82 -7.96 2.30 7.55
N ASN A 83 -8.66 1.19 7.30
CA ASN A 83 -10.11 1.18 7.25
C ASN A 83 -10.72 1.69 8.56
N ALA A 84 -11.98 2.10 8.50
CA ALA A 84 -12.63 2.79 9.61
C ALA A 84 -13.02 1.87 10.78
N TYR A 85 -13.14 0.56 10.53
CA TYR A 85 -13.56 -0.42 11.53
C TYR A 85 -14.88 -0.10 12.24
N PHE A 86 -15.80 0.58 11.55
CA PHE A 86 -17.13 0.88 12.06
C PHE A 86 -17.89 -0.39 12.45
N THR A 87 -18.61 -0.30 13.57
CA THR A 87 -19.34 -1.42 14.18
C THR A 87 -20.85 -1.18 14.20
N ASP A 88 -21.30 0.00 13.77
CA ASP A 88 -22.70 0.39 13.74
C ASP A 88 -23.03 1.04 12.39
N ILE A 89 -24.16 0.66 11.79
CA ILE A 89 -24.62 1.18 10.49
C ILE A 89 -24.78 2.71 10.48
N HIS A 90 -25.09 3.32 11.62
CA HIS A 90 -25.21 4.76 11.78
C HIS A 90 -23.87 5.51 11.72
N GLN A 91 -22.74 4.81 11.66
CA GLN A 91 -21.44 5.41 11.38
C GLN A 91 -21.18 5.56 9.87
N TYR A 92 -21.88 4.79 9.04
CA TYR A 92 -21.77 4.84 7.58
C TYR A 92 -22.62 5.97 6.98
N ARG A 93 -22.22 6.45 5.80
CA ARG A 93 -22.86 7.54 5.06
C ARG A 93 -23.10 7.19 3.59
N ASP A 94 -22.29 6.29 3.04
CA ASP A 94 -22.38 5.87 1.66
C ASP A 94 -23.72 5.16 1.37
N VAL A 95 -24.45 5.69 0.38
CA VAL A 95 -25.77 5.20 0.00
C VAL A 95 -25.76 3.73 -0.43
N GLU A 96 -24.69 3.28 -1.10
CA GLU A 96 -24.55 1.88 -1.51
C GLU A 96 -24.35 0.98 -0.29
N SER A 97 -23.53 1.38 0.66
CA SER A 97 -23.31 0.67 1.93
C SER A 97 -24.60 0.55 2.75
N LEU A 98 -25.38 1.63 2.87
CA LEU A 98 -26.67 1.64 3.57
C LEU A 98 -27.70 0.73 2.88
N ASN A 99 -27.80 0.81 1.55
CA ASN A 99 -28.70 -0.05 0.77
C ASN A 99 -28.28 -1.53 0.86
N ALA A 100 -26.98 -1.82 0.75
CA ALA A 100 -26.45 -3.17 0.84
C ALA A 100 -26.72 -3.78 2.23
N TYR A 101 -26.55 -3.01 3.30
CA TYR A 101 -26.90 -3.43 4.66
C TYR A 101 -28.38 -3.84 4.74
N GLN A 102 -29.30 -2.99 4.28
CA GLN A 102 -30.73 -3.27 4.32
C GLN A 102 -31.09 -4.52 3.51
N ILE A 103 -30.60 -4.62 2.26
CA ILE A 103 -30.86 -5.76 1.37
C ILE A 103 -30.36 -7.08 1.98
N LEU A 104 -29.15 -7.08 2.58
CA LEU A 104 -28.59 -8.29 3.19
C LEU A 104 -29.32 -8.66 4.49
N LYS A 105 -29.73 -7.66 5.28
CA LYS A 105 -30.54 -7.86 6.49
C LYS A 105 -31.90 -8.47 6.16
N ASP A 106 -32.57 -7.97 5.12
CA ASP A 106 -33.86 -8.49 4.65
C ASP A 106 -33.74 -9.94 4.11
N LYS A 107 -32.56 -10.31 3.60
CA LYS A 107 -32.21 -11.68 3.20
C LYS A 107 -31.86 -12.59 4.38
N GLY A 108 -31.90 -12.09 5.61
CA GLY A 108 -31.59 -12.85 6.83
C GLY A 108 -30.09 -13.11 7.03
N VAL A 109 -29.21 -12.35 6.37
CA VAL A 109 -27.77 -12.46 6.63
C VAL A 109 -27.48 -11.95 8.05
N PRO A 110 -26.71 -12.68 8.87
CA PRO A 110 -26.35 -12.22 10.21
C PRO A 110 -25.62 -10.87 10.15
N GLU A 111 -26.02 -9.94 11.02
CA GLU A 111 -25.51 -8.57 11.02
C GLU A 111 -23.97 -8.50 11.12
N LYS A 112 -23.36 -9.41 11.86
CA LYS A 112 -21.89 -9.55 11.93
C LYS A 112 -21.25 -9.82 10.57
N GLU A 113 -21.85 -10.67 9.73
CA GLU A 113 -21.35 -10.94 8.37
C GLU A 113 -21.53 -9.72 7.46
N ILE A 114 -22.64 -8.98 7.63
CA ILE A 114 -22.87 -7.73 6.88
C ILE A 114 -21.78 -6.70 7.20
N TYR A 115 -21.46 -6.50 8.47
CA TYR A 115 -20.38 -5.58 8.85
C TYR A 115 -19.03 -6.04 8.30
N GLN A 116 -18.72 -7.35 8.27
CA GLN A 116 -17.48 -7.84 7.62
C GLN A 116 -17.42 -7.49 6.13
N ILE A 117 -18.54 -7.55 5.42
CA ILE A 117 -18.64 -7.13 4.01
C ILE A 117 -18.45 -5.61 3.89
N LEU A 118 -19.08 -4.81 4.74
CA LEU A 118 -18.92 -3.35 4.71
C LEU A 118 -17.49 -2.91 5.06
N LEU A 119 -16.87 -3.55 6.05
CA LEU A 119 -15.49 -3.29 6.45
C LEU A 119 -14.47 -3.50 5.32
N SER A 120 -14.77 -4.40 4.39
CA SER A 120 -13.88 -4.77 3.30
C SER A 120 -14.23 -4.11 1.97
N LYS A 121 -15.46 -3.60 1.80
CA LYS A 121 -15.94 -3.03 0.52
C LYS A 121 -16.42 -1.60 0.58
N SER A 122 -16.84 -1.11 1.75
CA SER A 122 -17.42 0.22 1.84
C SER A 122 -16.41 1.29 1.45
N ARG A 123 -16.87 2.23 0.64
CA ARG A 123 -16.10 3.41 0.20
C ARG A 123 -15.87 4.38 1.35
N ASP A 124 -16.73 4.35 2.38
CA ASP A 124 -16.59 5.19 3.57
C ASP A 124 -15.27 4.94 4.31
N ASN A 125 -14.67 3.75 4.15
CA ASN A 125 -13.35 3.44 4.71
C ASN A 125 -12.25 4.42 4.26
N ALA A 126 -12.38 5.02 3.07
CA ALA A 126 -11.44 6.00 2.55
C ALA A 126 -11.96 7.45 2.61
N ARG A 127 -13.13 7.68 3.21
CA ARG A 127 -13.79 9.01 3.28
C ARG A 127 -13.84 9.60 4.68
N THR A 128 -13.27 8.90 5.67
CA THR A 128 -13.11 9.42 7.02
C THR A 128 -12.24 10.69 7.01
N PRO A 129 -12.45 11.62 7.96
CA PRO A 129 -11.61 12.79 8.13
C PRO A 129 -10.11 12.49 8.09
N MET A 130 -9.35 13.38 7.44
CA MET A 130 -7.88 13.33 7.53
C MET A 130 -7.45 13.48 8.99
N GLN A 131 -6.46 12.70 9.41
CA GLN A 131 -6.01 12.64 10.81
C GLN A 131 -4.82 13.58 11.01
N TRP A 132 -5.07 14.84 11.33
CA TRP A 132 -4.03 15.86 11.48
C TRP A 132 -3.27 15.72 12.80
N ASN A 133 -3.98 15.54 13.91
CA ASN A 133 -3.42 15.41 15.25
C ASN A 133 -4.32 14.56 16.16
N ASP A 134 -3.99 14.47 17.45
CA ASP A 134 -4.72 13.68 18.46
C ASP A 134 -5.88 14.43 19.15
N GLN A 135 -6.20 15.64 18.69
CA GLN A 135 -7.28 16.46 19.25
C GLN A 135 -8.66 16.00 18.76
N ALA A 136 -9.71 16.65 19.27
CA ALA A 136 -11.09 16.37 18.87
C ALA A 136 -11.24 16.33 17.34
N TYR A 137 -11.97 15.33 16.84
CA TYR A 137 -12.15 15.09 15.41
C TYR A 137 -10.85 14.95 14.60
N ALA A 138 -9.77 14.50 15.25
CA ALA A 138 -8.42 14.38 14.69
C ALA A 138 -7.82 15.72 14.18
N GLY A 139 -8.28 16.85 14.73
CA GLY A 139 -7.89 18.18 14.27
C GLY A 139 -8.47 18.58 12.91
N PHE A 140 -9.41 17.80 12.37
CA PHE A 140 -10.05 18.09 11.08
C PHE A 140 -11.11 19.20 11.17
N SER A 141 -11.76 19.35 12.32
CA SER A 141 -12.91 20.23 12.51
C SER A 141 -13.07 20.60 13.99
N ASP A 142 -13.59 21.80 14.27
CA ASP A 142 -13.96 22.23 15.63
C ASP A 142 -15.36 21.73 16.04
N VAL A 143 -16.14 21.23 15.09
CA VAL A 143 -17.51 20.70 15.28
C VAL A 143 -17.63 19.27 14.78
N LYS A 144 -18.73 18.59 15.14
CA LYS A 144 -18.99 17.21 14.72
C LYS A 144 -18.92 17.06 13.20
N SER A 145 -17.94 16.29 12.75
CA SER A 145 -17.76 15.94 11.33
C SER A 145 -18.96 15.17 10.77
N TRP A 146 -19.20 15.32 9.47
CA TRP A 146 -20.29 14.64 8.76
C TRP A 146 -20.18 13.10 8.86
N ILE A 147 -18.95 12.58 8.90
CA ILE A 147 -18.58 11.20 9.20
C ILE A 147 -17.49 11.19 10.29
N GLU A 148 -17.49 10.19 11.15
CA GLU A 148 -16.57 10.12 12.29
C GLU A 148 -15.13 9.80 11.85
N PRO A 149 -14.10 10.36 12.51
CA PRO A 149 -12.73 9.93 12.30
C PRO A 149 -12.54 8.49 12.78
N ILE A 150 -11.49 7.83 12.29
CA ILE A 150 -11.12 6.49 12.76
C ILE A 150 -10.53 6.62 14.15
N TYR A 151 -10.96 5.78 15.10
CA TYR A 151 -10.55 5.88 16.50
C TYR A 151 -9.02 5.86 16.73
N ASN A 152 -8.26 5.30 15.79
CA ASN A 152 -6.80 5.28 15.85
C ASN A 152 -6.12 6.62 15.50
N TYR A 153 -6.86 7.72 15.26
CA TYR A 153 -6.27 9.04 15.01
C TYR A 153 -5.37 9.53 16.14
N LYS A 154 -5.54 8.99 17.35
CA LYS A 154 -4.64 9.27 18.47
C LYS A 154 -3.24 8.71 18.23
N ASP A 155 -3.09 7.63 17.47
CA ASP A 155 -1.82 6.95 17.22
C ASP A 155 -1.29 7.18 15.79
N ILE A 156 -2.20 7.27 14.82
CA ILE A 156 -1.90 7.51 13.42
C ILE A 156 -2.39 8.91 13.07
N ASN A 157 -1.50 9.89 13.04
CA ASN A 157 -1.83 11.23 12.57
C ASN A 157 -0.59 11.92 11.98
N VAL A 158 -0.81 13.06 11.31
CA VAL A 158 0.26 13.83 10.66
C VAL A 158 1.29 14.31 11.68
N GLU A 159 0.86 14.89 12.80
CA GLU A 159 1.76 15.39 13.86
C GLU A 159 2.75 14.31 14.32
N LYS A 160 2.25 13.13 14.70
CA LYS A 160 3.08 11.98 15.10
C LYS A 160 3.98 11.47 13.96
N ASN A 161 3.51 11.47 12.71
CA ASN A 161 4.34 11.07 11.57
C ASN A 161 5.47 12.08 11.28
N LEU A 162 5.27 13.37 11.59
CA LEU A 162 6.30 14.39 11.42
C LEU A 162 7.38 14.33 12.50
N GLU A 163 7.04 13.85 13.70
CA GLU A 163 7.99 13.63 14.80
C GLU A 163 8.88 12.40 14.58
N ASP A 164 8.34 11.34 13.98
CA ASP A 164 9.06 10.09 13.71
C ASP A 164 9.81 10.13 12.37
N GLN A 165 11.15 10.14 12.40
CA GLN A 165 11.97 10.16 11.19
C GLN A 165 11.91 8.88 10.35
N ASP A 166 11.45 7.77 10.93
CA ASP A 166 11.18 6.51 10.22
C ASP A 166 9.68 6.36 9.89
N SER A 167 8.92 7.45 9.86
CA SER A 167 7.49 7.41 9.55
C SER A 167 7.19 7.01 8.10
N VAL A 168 5.94 6.61 7.88
CA VAL A 168 5.42 6.36 6.53
C VAL A 168 5.50 7.65 5.70
N PHE A 169 5.26 8.79 6.32
CA PHE A 169 5.28 10.11 5.66
C PHE A 169 6.65 10.43 5.06
N TYR A 170 7.72 10.34 5.85
CA TYR A 170 9.07 10.58 5.33
C TYR A 170 9.51 9.51 4.34
N TYR A 171 9.00 8.28 4.47
CA TYR A 171 9.25 7.24 3.46
C TYR A 171 8.63 7.59 2.10
N TYR A 172 7.39 8.10 2.06
CA TYR A 172 6.78 8.62 0.82
C TYR A 172 7.56 9.81 0.25
N GLN A 173 8.02 10.74 1.09
CA GLN A 173 8.88 11.83 0.63
C GLN A 173 10.17 11.30 -0.02
N LYS A 174 10.81 10.30 0.60
CA LYS A 174 12.01 9.64 0.04
C LYS A 174 11.71 8.98 -1.31
N LEU A 175 10.58 8.27 -1.46
CA LEU A 175 10.16 7.70 -2.75
C LEU A 175 9.99 8.77 -3.83
N ILE A 176 9.37 9.91 -3.50
CA ILE A 176 9.18 11.04 -4.42
C ILE A 176 10.52 11.64 -4.83
N GLN A 177 11.44 11.85 -3.88
CA GLN A 177 12.78 12.36 -4.14
C GLN A 177 13.56 11.42 -5.06
N LEU A 178 13.60 10.13 -4.74
CA LEU A 178 14.27 9.12 -5.55
C LEU A 178 13.75 9.12 -6.99
N ARG A 179 12.43 9.14 -7.19
CA ARG A 179 11.83 9.16 -8.54
C ARG A 179 12.24 10.40 -9.36
N LYS A 180 12.48 11.54 -8.72
CA LYS A 180 12.98 12.76 -9.39
C LYS A 180 14.48 12.69 -9.68
N GLN A 181 15.24 12.02 -8.83
CA GLN A 181 16.69 11.89 -8.94
C GLN A 181 17.11 10.82 -9.95
N TYR A 182 16.40 9.69 -10.01
CA TYR A 182 16.76 8.53 -10.83
C TYR A 182 15.76 8.32 -11.96
N GLN A 183 16.13 8.73 -13.17
CA GLN A 183 15.27 8.61 -14.35
C GLN A 183 14.85 7.16 -14.66
N VAL A 184 15.66 6.16 -14.27
CA VAL A 184 15.32 4.74 -14.41
C VAL A 184 14.01 4.36 -13.72
N ILE A 185 13.62 5.06 -12.64
CA ILE A 185 12.35 4.83 -11.94
C ILE A 185 11.15 5.28 -12.79
N SER A 186 11.24 6.43 -13.46
CA SER A 186 10.12 6.90 -14.30
C SER A 186 10.15 6.33 -15.71
N LEU A 187 11.30 6.41 -16.38
CA LEU A 187 11.44 6.17 -17.82
C LEU A 187 11.92 4.75 -18.16
N GLY A 188 12.46 4.02 -17.18
CA GLY A 188 13.01 2.69 -17.44
C GLY A 188 11.97 1.71 -17.94
N THR A 189 12.41 0.74 -18.73
CA THR A 189 11.58 -0.41 -19.08
C THR A 189 11.21 -1.19 -17.82
N TYR A 190 10.17 -2.00 -17.90
CA TYR A 190 9.71 -2.89 -16.86
C TYR A 190 9.95 -4.34 -17.31
N GLU A 191 10.54 -5.13 -16.42
CA GLU A 191 10.78 -6.56 -16.60
C GLU A 191 10.35 -7.29 -15.31
N PRO A 192 9.28 -8.11 -15.33
CA PRO A 192 8.87 -8.86 -14.16
C PRO A 192 9.92 -9.91 -13.80
N LEU A 193 10.16 -10.10 -12.50
CA LEU A 193 11.04 -11.13 -11.96
C LEU A 193 10.24 -11.99 -10.98
N LEU A 194 10.63 -13.27 -10.84
CA LEU A 194 10.05 -14.16 -9.84
C LEU A 194 8.51 -14.23 -9.91
N SER A 195 7.94 -14.21 -11.13
CA SER A 195 6.49 -14.11 -11.35
C SER A 195 5.69 -15.19 -10.64
N ASP A 196 6.23 -16.40 -10.47
CA ASP A 196 5.56 -17.51 -9.79
C ASP A 196 5.81 -17.55 -8.27
N HIS A 197 6.70 -16.70 -7.73
CA HIS A 197 7.10 -16.77 -6.32
C HIS A 197 5.92 -16.48 -5.38
N PRO A 198 5.64 -17.34 -4.39
CA PRO A 198 4.41 -17.26 -3.60
C PRO A 198 4.29 -15.99 -2.75
N THR A 199 5.41 -15.36 -2.40
CA THR A 199 5.45 -14.25 -1.43
C THR A 199 6.08 -12.96 -1.94
N LEU A 200 6.77 -13.01 -3.09
CA LEU A 200 7.55 -11.89 -3.60
C LEU A 200 6.89 -11.33 -4.85
N TYR A 201 6.78 -10.01 -4.87
CA TYR A 201 6.59 -9.25 -6.10
C TYR A 201 7.90 -8.52 -6.41
N ALA A 202 8.59 -8.99 -7.44
CA ALA A 202 9.88 -8.46 -7.85
C ALA A 202 9.87 -8.06 -9.32
N TYR A 203 10.66 -7.04 -9.65
CA TYR A 203 10.81 -6.59 -11.02
C TYR A 203 12.08 -5.77 -11.17
N LYS A 204 12.56 -5.69 -12.41
CA LYS A 204 13.69 -4.86 -12.81
C LYS A 204 13.19 -3.67 -13.62
N ARG A 205 13.87 -2.54 -13.43
CA ARG A 205 13.76 -1.37 -14.31
C ARG A 205 15.10 -1.07 -14.95
N GLN A 206 15.11 -0.78 -16.26
CA GLN A 206 16.34 -0.47 -17.00
C GLN A 206 16.15 0.80 -17.81
N TYR A 207 17.07 1.75 -17.69
CA TYR A 207 17.10 2.96 -18.51
C TYR A 207 18.55 3.32 -18.81
N GLN A 208 18.94 3.27 -20.08
CA GLN A 208 20.33 3.45 -20.50
C GLN A 208 21.24 2.47 -19.72
N ASP A 209 22.30 2.98 -19.09
CA ASP A 209 23.24 2.23 -18.24
C ASP A 209 22.72 1.96 -16.82
N GLN A 210 21.71 2.70 -16.36
CA GLN A 210 21.11 2.53 -15.04
C GLN A 210 20.12 1.36 -14.99
N ALA A 211 20.18 0.59 -13.91
CA ALA A 211 19.22 -0.46 -13.61
C ALA A 211 18.86 -0.44 -12.13
N ILE A 212 17.60 -0.71 -11.82
CA ILE A 212 17.17 -1.04 -10.45
C ILE A 212 16.46 -2.38 -10.41
N ILE A 213 16.56 -3.06 -9.28
CA ILE A 213 15.77 -4.25 -8.96
C ILE A 213 14.97 -3.94 -7.70
N VAL A 214 13.67 -4.22 -7.75
CA VAL A 214 12.76 -4.00 -6.63
C VAL A 214 12.29 -5.36 -6.15
N TYR A 215 12.41 -5.62 -4.85
CA TYR A 215 11.83 -6.78 -4.17
C TYR A 215 10.83 -6.30 -3.12
N ASN A 216 9.62 -6.87 -3.14
CA ASN A 216 8.59 -6.59 -2.14
C ASN A 216 8.05 -7.91 -1.59
N HIS A 217 8.18 -8.13 -0.28
CA HIS A 217 7.62 -9.28 0.41
C HIS A 217 6.21 -8.96 0.91
N PHE A 218 5.20 -9.71 0.48
CA PHE A 218 3.78 -9.37 0.74
C PHE A 218 3.17 -10.07 1.96
N TYR A 219 3.94 -10.87 2.68
CA TYR A 219 3.41 -11.71 3.77
C TYR A 219 4.06 -11.41 5.12
N GLY A 220 3.28 -11.65 6.18
CA GLY A 220 3.59 -11.34 7.58
C GLY A 220 4.20 -12.49 8.40
N ASP A 221 4.08 -13.72 7.90
CA ASP A 221 4.21 -14.97 8.67
C ASP A 221 5.44 -15.82 8.29
N GLN A 222 6.21 -15.35 7.31
CA GLN A 222 7.37 -16.07 6.78
C GLN A 222 8.48 -15.11 6.32
N THR A 223 9.69 -15.65 6.20
CA THR A 223 10.83 -15.00 5.55
C THR A 223 11.09 -15.66 4.21
N THR A 224 11.72 -14.94 3.29
CA THR A 224 12.06 -15.47 1.96
C THR A 224 13.51 -15.15 1.62
N SER A 225 14.26 -16.13 1.11
CA SER A 225 15.61 -15.90 0.59
C SER A 225 15.59 -15.35 -0.83
N ILE A 226 16.52 -14.44 -1.12
CA ILE A 226 16.83 -13.99 -2.47
C ILE A 226 18.33 -14.07 -2.72
N SER A 227 18.70 -14.38 -3.95
CA SER A 227 20.10 -14.36 -4.41
C SER A 227 20.36 -13.09 -5.22
N ILE A 228 21.42 -12.38 -4.88
CA ILE A 228 21.82 -11.09 -5.45
C ILE A 228 23.31 -11.17 -5.79
N ASP A 229 23.75 -10.48 -6.84
CA ASP A 229 25.19 -10.22 -7.03
C ASP A 229 25.56 -8.94 -6.29
N ALA A 230 26.01 -9.06 -5.04
CA ALA A 230 26.37 -7.92 -4.20
C ALA A 230 27.57 -7.12 -4.75
N THR A 231 28.32 -7.69 -5.70
CA THR A 231 29.42 -6.96 -6.35
C THR A 231 28.91 -5.96 -7.39
N GLN A 232 27.74 -6.19 -7.98
CA GLN A 232 27.17 -5.35 -9.06
C GLN A 232 26.14 -4.33 -8.60
N TYR A 233 25.60 -4.45 -7.39
CA TYR A 233 24.51 -3.61 -6.91
C TYR A 233 24.81 -2.97 -5.56
N ASP A 234 24.19 -1.82 -5.31
CA ASP A 234 24.11 -1.15 -4.01
C ASP A 234 22.64 -1.03 -3.56
N ILE A 235 22.42 -0.85 -2.26
CA ILE A 235 21.08 -0.61 -1.71
C ILE A 235 20.68 0.84 -1.99
N LEU A 236 19.63 1.03 -2.78
CA LEU A 236 19.03 2.34 -3.04
C LEU A 236 18.00 2.70 -1.96
N LEU A 237 17.19 1.73 -1.54
CA LEU A 237 16.15 1.93 -0.53
C LEU A 237 15.86 0.61 0.20
N SER A 238 15.66 0.70 1.52
CA SER A 238 15.18 -0.40 2.36
C SER A 238 14.18 0.16 3.37
N ASN A 239 13.02 -0.47 3.54
CA ASN A 239 12.06 -0.07 4.57
C ASN A 239 12.41 -0.59 5.98
N VAL A 240 13.39 -1.47 6.10
CA VAL A 240 13.92 -2.01 7.38
C VAL A 240 15.36 -1.55 7.65
N ASN A 241 15.80 -0.46 6.99
CA ASN A 241 17.08 0.22 7.22
C ASN A 241 18.33 -0.65 7.03
N ARG A 242 18.33 -1.57 6.06
CA ARG A 242 19.54 -2.33 5.68
C ARG A 242 20.68 -1.41 5.24
N GLN A 243 21.89 -1.72 5.70
CA GLN A 243 23.12 -1.00 5.35
C GLN A 243 24.08 -1.82 4.48
N THR A 244 23.94 -3.15 4.50
CA THR A 244 24.83 -4.08 3.81
C THR A 244 24.05 -4.98 2.87
N LEU A 245 24.70 -5.32 1.76
CA LEU A 245 24.21 -6.24 0.76
C LEU A 245 25.10 -7.49 0.77
N GLU A 246 24.48 -8.66 0.84
CA GLU A 246 25.14 -9.96 0.76
C GLU A 246 24.57 -10.74 -0.43
N ASN A 247 25.29 -11.76 -0.90
CA ASN A 247 24.85 -12.53 -2.06
C ASN A 247 23.58 -13.35 -1.80
N GLU A 248 23.33 -13.71 -0.54
CA GLU A 248 22.08 -14.31 -0.11
C GLU A 248 21.48 -13.44 0.99
N MET A 249 20.24 -13.02 0.81
CA MET A 249 19.54 -12.15 1.75
C MET A 249 18.24 -12.80 2.17
N MET A 250 17.99 -12.85 3.47
CA MET A 250 16.69 -13.24 4.02
C MET A 250 15.82 -12.00 4.19
N LEU A 251 14.83 -11.84 3.32
CA LEU A 251 13.83 -10.78 3.43
C LEU A 251 12.85 -11.09 4.56
N LYS A 252 12.63 -10.08 5.41
CA LYS A 252 11.70 -10.12 6.54
C LYS A 252 10.25 -9.92 6.09
N PRO A 253 9.26 -10.22 6.97
CA PRO A 253 7.88 -9.86 6.75
C PRO A 253 7.71 -8.40 6.30
N TYR A 254 6.92 -8.19 5.26
CA TYR A 254 6.68 -6.88 4.65
C TYR A 254 7.94 -6.08 4.27
N GLU A 255 9.07 -6.73 4.06
CA GLU A 255 10.29 -6.05 3.65
C GLU A 255 10.22 -5.63 2.18
N SER A 256 10.64 -4.40 1.91
CA SER A 256 10.89 -3.88 0.57
C SER A 256 12.35 -3.44 0.45
N LEU A 257 13.01 -3.93 -0.60
CA LEU A 257 14.40 -3.68 -0.90
C LEU A 257 14.54 -3.26 -2.37
N VAL A 258 15.06 -2.06 -2.59
CA VAL A 258 15.38 -1.54 -3.92
C VAL A 258 16.90 -1.49 -4.05
N LEU A 259 17.41 -2.14 -5.08
CA LEU A 259 18.81 -2.19 -5.44
C LEU A 259 19.05 -1.35 -6.68
N ILE A 260 20.20 -0.69 -6.77
CA ILE A 260 20.65 0.04 -7.97
C ILE A 260 21.97 -0.55 -8.45
N LYS A 261 22.11 -0.71 -9.77
CA LYS A 261 23.33 -1.18 -10.40
C LYS A 261 24.45 -0.13 -10.25
N LYS A 262 25.65 -0.59 -9.89
CA LYS A 262 26.88 0.22 -9.80
C LYS A 262 27.32 0.77 -11.15
#